data_AF-Q86QV7-F1
#
_entry.id   AF-Q86QV7-F1
#
_cell.length_a   1.000
_cell.length_b   1.000
_cell.length_c   1.000
_cell.angle_alpha   90.00
_cell.angle_beta   90.00
_cell.angle_gamma   90.00
#
_symmetry.space_group_name_H-M   'P 1'
#
loop_
_entity.id
_entity.type
_entity.pdbx_description
1 polymer ?
#
loop_
_entity_poly.entity_id
_entity_poly.type
_entity_poly.pdbx_seq_one_letter_code
_entity_poly.pdbx_strand_id
1 'polypeptide(L)' 'DRDSCVDKSKCGKYGYYQECQDCCKNAGHNGGTCVYYKCKCNP' A
#
# COMPACT_ATOMS: atom_id res chain seq x y z
N ASP A 1 -5.92 -0.10 11.75
CA ASP A 1 -6.64 0.46 10.60
C ASP A 1 -5.78 0.27 9.35
N ARG A 2 -6.10 -0.71 8.50
CA ARG A 2 -5.38 -0.89 7.21
C ARG A 2 -5.86 0.09 6.14
N ASP A 3 -6.96 0.79 6.41
CA ASP A 3 -7.58 1.76 5.53
C ASP A 3 -6.68 3.00 5.33
N SER A 4 -5.96 3.41 6.38
CA SER A 4 -5.00 4.54 6.29
C SER A 4 -3.92 4.38 5.20
N CYS A 5 -3.49 3.15 4.88
CA CYS A 5 -2.59 2.93 3.74
C CYS A 5 -3.35 2.94 2.42
N VAL A 6 -4.60 2.45 2.39
CA VAL A 6 -5.42 2.36 1.18
C VAL A 6 -5.85 3.74 0.70
N ASP A 7 -6.30 4.61 1.61
CA ASP A 7 -6.89 5.91 1.30
C ASP A 7 -5.83 7.00 1.00
N LYS A 8 -4.68 6.96 1.70
CA LYS A 8 -3.58 7.90 1.42
C LYS A 8 -2.77 7.55 0.17
N SER A 9 -2.84 6.32 -0.31
CA SER A 9 -2.01 5.90 -1.43
C SER A 9 -2.55 6.48 -2.73
N LYS A 10 -1.80 7.40 -3.35
CA LYS A 10 -1.99 7.81 -4.76
C LYS A 10 -1.59 6.71 -5.74
N CYS A 11 -2.03 5.49 -5.46
CA CYS A 11 -1.73 4.31 -6.24
C CYS A 11 -2.30 4.42 -7.65
N GLY A 12 -1.48 4.10 -8.64
CA GLY A 12 -1.96 3.84 -10.00
C GLY A 12 -2.76 2.53 -10.08
N LYS A 13 -3.29 2.23 -11.27
CA LYS A 13 -4.05 0.98 -11.50
C LYS A 13 -3.25 -0.25 -11.09
N TYR A 14 -1.97 -0.30 -11.42
CA TYR A 14 -1.01 -1.29 -10.93
C TYR A 14 0.35 -0.63 -10.76
N GLY A 15 1.19 -1.19 -9.89
CA GLY A 15 2.59 -0.80 -9.81
C GLY A 15 3.08 -0.64 -8.39
N TYR A 16 4.26 -0.07 -8.27
CA TYR A 16 4.91 0.18 -6.99
C TYR A 16 4.65 1.61 -6.54
N TYR A 17 4.30 1.80 -5.26
CA TYR A 17 4.24 3.12 -4.64
C TYR A 17 4.95 3.05 -3.30
N GLN A 18 5.99 3.86 -3.14
CA GLN A 18 6.86 3.79 -1.98
C GLN A 18 6.10 4.06 -0.69
N GLU A 19 5.17 5.02 -0.70
CA GLU A 19 4.34 5.34 0.48
C GLU A 19 3.44 4.16 0.88
N CYS A 20 2.90 3.43 -0.11
CA CYS A 20 2.18 2.18 0.12
C CYS A 20 3.11 1.13 0.75
N GLN A 21 4.32 0.96 0.22
CA GLN A 21 5.26 -0.02 0.77
C GLN A 21 5.70 0.31 2.19
N ASP A 22 6.06 1.57 2.46
CA ASP A 22 6.49 2.03 3.78
C ASP A 22 5.35 1.91 4.80
N CYS A 23 4.13 2.34 4.42
CA CYS A 23 2.96 2.21 5.28
C CYS A 23 2.67 0.75 5.65
N CYS A 24 2.77 -0.15 4.67
CA CYS A 24 2.61 -1.59 4.91
C CYS A 24 3.73 -2.16 5.78
N LYS A 25 4.99 -1.79 5.55
CA LYS A 25 6.10 -2.20 6.43
C LYS A 25 5.91 -1.74 7.87
N ASN A 26 5.48 -0.50 8.04
CA ASN A 26 5.22 0.06 9.36
C ASN A 26 4.02 -0.62 10.06
N ALA A 27 3.07 -1.16 9.29
CA ALA A 27 1.99 -1.99 9.78
C ALA A 27 2.41 -3.45 10.11
N GLY A 28 3.68 -3.82 9.91
CA GLY A 28 4.20 -5.17 10.17
C GLY A 28 4.09 -6.16 9.01
N HIS A 29 3.80 -5.67 7.80
CA HIS A 29 3.79 -6.47 6.57
C HIS A 29 5.16 -6.42 5.87
N ASN A 30 5.45 -7.35 4.95
CA ASN A 30 6.69 -7.29 4.15
C ASN A 30 6.77 -6.06 3.23
N GLY A 31 5.60 -5.50 2.88
CA GLY A 31 5.46 -4.33 2.04
C GLY A 31 4.10 -4.28 1.37
N GLY A 32 3.94 -3.34 0.44
CA GLY A 32 2.69 -3.12 -0.27
C GLY A 32 2.91 -2.80 -1.73
N THR A 33 1.90 -3.11 -2.53
CA THR A 33 1.86 -2.84 -3.96
C THR A 33 0.53 -2.22 -4.35
N CYS A 34 0.51 -1.43 -5.42
CA CYS A 34 -0.71 -0.86 -5.95
C CYS A 34 -1.46 -1.88 -6.81
N VAL A 35 -2.73 -2.10 -6.46
CA VAL A 35 -3.64 -2.97 -7.20
C VAL A 35 -4.99 -2.27 -7.29
N TYR A 36 -5.46 -2.02 -8.52
CA TYR A 36 -6.70 -1.29 -8.81
C TYR A 36 -6.82 0.04 -8.04
N TYR A 37 -5.80 0.90 -8.15
CA TYR A 37 -5.77 2.23 -7.49
C TYR A 37 -5.78 2.19 -5.96
N LYS A 38 -5.56 1.01 -5.37
CA LYS A 38 -5.49 0.83 -3.92
C LYS A 38 -4.16 0.22 -3.53
N CYS A 39 -3.63 0.65 -2.40
CA CYS A 39 -2.49 -0.02 -1.79
C CYS A 39 -2.93 -1.34 -1.15
N LYS A 40 -2.27 -2.43 -1.52
CA LYS A 40 -2.49 -3.74 -0.93
C LYS A 40 -1.20 -4.22 -0.28
N CYS A 41 -1.20 -4.29 1.06
CA CYS A 41 -0.08 -4.90 1.79
C CYS A 41 -0.09 -6.41 1.61
N ASN A 42 1.08 -6.95 1.26
CA ASN A 42 1.32 -8.37 1.25
C ASN A 42 1.69 -8.83 2.67
N PRO A 43 1.07 -9.92 3.17
CA PRO A 43 1.45 -10.50 4.45
C PRO A 43 2.96 -10.79 4.51
#